data_AF-A0A9E8SFF6-F1
#
_entry.id   AF-A0A9E8SFF6-F1
#
_cell.length_a   1.000
_cell.length_b   1.000
_cell.length_c   1.000
_cell.angle_alpha   90.00
_cell.angle_beta   90.00
_cell.angle_gamma   90.00
#
_symmetry.space_group_name_H-M   'P 1'
#
loop_
_entity.id
_entity.type
_entity.pdbx_description
1 polymer ?
#
loop_
_entity_poly.entity_id
_entity_poly.type
_entity_poly.pdbx_seq_one_letter_code
_entity_poly.pdbx_strand_id
1 'polypeptide(L)'
;MRNPFTTQHTVNASYYSATQGFEVSYNGEFAHVFQNWNLGLDARITSANFAVNFFGVGNETVYNPDAVDMDFNRTKISQWHFQPSLIYKTSGNVSAHIAAGVESYEVEDFENGFAEGFFNAANDVFENQMYVGGEVGIHFNNKSGLLSLPRRGLELGVVAGYKQSVDSEFDNQLSYIKPTASFIYPIHESGLVTLATKAQANFILGDSYEFYHAATVGGNTSLRGFRNDRFLGETSFFQTTDLRVCFLEVRTGFVPLRIGVTGGYDLGRVWNENEDSNQWHDSYGGSIFINGFQAFTANIGYYQSVEDSRIIFTAGFRF
;
A
#
# COMPACT_ATOMS: atom_id res chain seq x y z
N MET A 1 15.38 11.95 -23.97
CA MET A 1 14.66 12.31 -22.73
C MET A 1 15.70 12.67 -21.68
N ARG A 2 15.41 13.58 -20.73
CA ARG A 2 16.26 13.77 -19.55
C ARG A 2 15.58 13.14 -18.35
N ASN A 3 16.09 12.00 -17.89
CA ASN A 3 15.75 11.47 -16.57
C ASN A 3 16.16 12.51 -15.51
N PRO A 4 15.37 12.71 -14.44
CA PRO A 4 15.68 13.70 -13.41
C PRO A 4 16.95 13.36 -12.60
N PHE A 5 17.42 12.12 -12.70
CA PHE A 5 18.61 11.59 -12.05
C PHE A 5 19.36 10.63 -12.98
N THR A 6 20.63 10.37 -12.67
CA THR A 6 21.40 9.27 -13.26
C THR A 6 21.19 7.98 -12.49
N THR A 7 21.24 8.07 -11.16
CA THR A 7 20.89 7.00 -10.23
C THR A 7 20.06 7.58 -9.11
N GLN A 8 19.05 6.85 -8.67
CA GLN A 8 18.27 7.17 -7.48
C GLN A 8 18.22 5.94 -6.59
N HIS A 9 18.50 6.14 -5.31
CA HIS A 9 18.44 5.09 -4.30
C HIS A 9 17.50 5.56 -3.19
N THR A 10 16.55 4.71 -2.83
CA THR A 10 15.63 4.94 -1.72
C THR A 10 15.77 3.76 -0.76
N VAL A 11 16.18 4.03 0.46
CA VAL A 11 16.24 3.03 1.54
C VAL A 11 15.19 3.43 2.57
N ASN A 12 14.27 2.53 2.86
CA ASN A 12 13.32 2.70 3.96
C ASN A 12 13.65 1.69 5.05
N ALA A 13 13.64 2.14 6.29
CA ALA A 13 13.80 1.29 7.46
C ALA A 13 12.69 1.63 8.45
N SER A 14 11.93 0.62 8.84
CA SER A 14 10.77 0.73 9.73
C SER A 14 10.99 -0.17 10.95
N TYR A 15 10.68 0.35 12.14
CA TYR A 15 10.69 -0.40 13.38
C TYR A 15 9.30 -0.42 14.01
N TYR A 16 8.81 -1.61 14.35
CA TYR A 16 7.48 -1.84 14.88
C TYR A 16 7.60 -2.13 16.38
N SER A 17 7.47 -1.10 17.21
CA SER A 17 7.71 -1.19 18.66
C SER A 17 6.83 -2.22 19.37
N ALA A 18 5.59 -2.42 18.89
CA ALA A 18 4.63 -3.32 19.52
C ALA A 18 5.00 -4.80 19.34
N THR A 19 5.63 -5.17 18.22
CA THR A 19 6.11 -6.54 17.99
C THR A 19 7.62 -6.68 18.14
N GLN A 20 8.34 -5.56 18.27
CA GLN A 20 9.81 -5.48 18.19
C GLN A 20 10.36 -5.98 16.85
N GLY A 21 9.56 -5.94 15.80
CA GLY A 21 9.97 -6.27 14.44
C GLY A 21 10.60 -5.10 13.71
N PHE A 22 11.34 -5.40 12.64
CA PHE A 22 11.82 -4.40 11.70
C PHE A 22 11.54 -4.81 10.25
N GLU A 23 11.52 -3.82 9.37
CA GLU A 23 11.48 -3.97 7.93
C GLU A 23 12.52 -3.04 7.30
N VAL A 24 13.27 -3.54 6.31
CA VAL A 24 14.15 -2.73 5.48
C VAL A 24 13.78 -2.97 4.02
N SER A 25 13.57 -1.90 3.27
CA SER A 25 13.38 -1.95 1.81
C SER A 25 14.36 -1.05 1.08
N TYR A 26 14.75 -1.48 -0.11
CA TYR A 26 15.65 -0.77 -1.02
C TYR A 26 15.03 -0.69 -2.41
N ASN A 27 14.94 0.52 -2.94
CA ASN A 27 14.49 0.80 -4.30
C ASN A 27 15.60 1.57 -5.03
N GLY A 28 16.25 0.94 -6.00
CA GLY A 28 17.27 1.54 -6.85
C GLY A 28 16.77 1.72 -8.28
N GLU A 29 17.00 2.88 -8.87
CA GLU A 29 16.71 3.13 -10.29
C GLU A 29 17.95 3.72 -10.99
N PHE A 30 18.43 3.03 -12.02
CA PHE A 30 19.58 3.41 -12.82
C PHE A 30 19.11 3.85 -14.21
N ALA A 31 19.28 5.12 -14.52
CA ALA A 31 18.74 5.73 -15.72
C ALA A 31 19.57 5.38 -16.97
N HIS A 32 18.88 5.16 -18.09
CA HIS A 32 19.50 4.94 -19.42
C HIS A 32 20.53 3.81 -19.47
N VAL A 33 20.25 2.67 -18.84
CA VAL A 33 21.08 1.46 -18.99
C VAL A 33 21.09 1.00 -20.44
N PHE A 34 19.96 1.17 -21.16
CA PHE A 34 19.90 1.01 -22.60
C PHE A 34 18.81 1.92 -23.22
N GLN A 35 19.20 2.92 -24.01
CA GLN A 35 18.25 3.87 -24.62
C GLN A 35 17.34 4.51 -23.54
N ASN A 36 16.01 4.48 -23.71
CA ASN A 36 15.03 4.97 -22.74
C ASN A 36 14.66 3.95 -21.64
N TRP A 37 15.42 2.85 -21.52
CA TRP A 37 15.25 1.86 -20.47
C TRP A 37 16.14 2.15 -19.28
N ASN A 38 15.52 2.14 -18.12
CA ASN A 38 16.17 2.21 -16.82
C ASN A 38 16.16 0.81 -16.20
N LEU A 39 17.16 0.52 -15.38
CA LEU A 39 17.18 -0.70 -14.55
C LEU A 39 16.60 -0.32 -13.18
N GLY A 40 15.56 -1.02 -12.75
CA GLY A 40 15.02 -0.97 -11.40
C GLY A 40 15.49 -2.16 -10.57
N LEU A 41 15.74 -1.94 -9.30
CA LEU A 41 15.98 -2.97 -8.30
C LEU A 41 15.07 -2.69 -7.10
N ASP A 42 14.19 -3.63 -6.79
CA ASP A 42 13.37 -3.60 -5.57
C ASP A 42 13.75 -4.78 -4.69
N ALA A 43 13.98 -4.51 -3.40
CA ALA A 43 14.35 -5.52 -2.41
C ALA A 43 13.73 -5.18 -1.07
N ARG A 44 13.28 -6.20 -0.33
CA ARG A 44 12.73 -6.06 1.01
C ARG A 44 13.17 -7.23 1.86
N ILE A 45 13.36 -6.97 3.15
CA ILE A 45 13.56 -7.99 4.18
C ILE A 45 12.90 -7.54 5.47
N THR A 46 12.29 -8.48 6.19
CA THR A 46 11.73 -8.27 7.51
C THR A 46 12.44 -9.14 8.54
N SER A 47 12.29 -8.79 9.81
CA SER A 47 12.64 -9.67 10.92
C SER A 47 11.56 -10.74 11.15
N ALA A 48 11.92 -11.82 11.84
CA ALA A 48 10.96 -12.82 12.33
C ALA A 48 9.80 -12.23 13.18
N ASN A 49 10.07 -11.15 13.93
CA ASN A 49 9.06 -10.44 14.72
C ASN A 49 8.21 -9.41 13.92
N PHE A 50 8.38 -9.32 12.60
CA PHE A 50 7.46 -8.54 11.78
C PHE A 50 6.11 -9.23 11.77
N ALA A 51 5.03 -8.46 11.79
CA ALA A 51 3.69 -9.02 11.79
C ALA A 51 2.78 -8.27 10.83
N VAL A 52 1.92 -9.03 10.16
CA VAL A 52 0.74 -8.54 9.45
C VAL A 52 -0.48 -8.76 10.33
N ASN A 53 -1.62 -8.13 10.02
CA ASN A 53 -2.86 -8.54 10.68
C ASN A 53 -3.56 -9.62 9.86
N PHE A 54 -4.26 -10.51 10.55
CA PHE A 54 -5.12 -11.53 9.96
C PHE A 54 -6.40 -11.66 10.79
N PHE A 55 -7.54 -11.47 10.11
CA PHE A 55 -8.88 -11.53 10.70
C PHE A 55 -9.74 -12.65 10.06
N GLY A 56 -9.10 -13.51 9.26
CA GLY A 56 -9.76 -14.47 8.38
C GLY A 56 -9.92 -13.95 6.96
N VAL A 57 -10.47 -14.79 6.10
CA VAL A 57 -10.79 -14.48 4.70
C VAL A 57 -12.28 -14.19 4.60
N GLY A 58 -12.65 -13.06 4.01
CA GLY A 58 -14.04 -12.66 3.86
C GLY A 58 -14.31 -11.18 4.11
N ASN A 59 -15.34 -10.67 3.45
CA ASN A 59 -15.88 -9.33 3.61
C ASN A 59 -16.70 -9.17 4.91
N GLU A 60 -17.32 -10.25 5.40
CA GLU A 60 -18.15 -10.29 6.60
C GLU A 60 -17.37 -10.79 7.85
N THR A 61 -16.04 -10.86 7.79
CA THR A 61 -15.21 -11.23 8.95
C THR A 61 -15.47 -10.28 10.12
N VAL A 62 -15.55 -10.80 11.35
CA VAL A 62 -15.93 -10.02 12.54
C VAL A 62 -14.70 -9.65 13.35
N TYR A 63 -14.65 -8.40 13.81
CA TYR A 63 -13.67 -7.91 14.77
C TYR A 63 -14.38 -7.14 15.88
N ASN A 64 -14.12 -7.52 17.15
CA ASN A 64 -14.62 -6.82 18.31
C ASN A 64 -13.46 -6.33 19.18
N PRO A 65 -13.11 -5.03 19.14
CA PRO A 65 -11.98 -4.48 19.90
C PRO A 65 -12.18 -4.54 21.42
N ASP A 66 -13.42 -4.69 21.91
CA ASP A 66 -13.69 -4.82 23.35
C ASP A 66 -13.51 -6.26 23.86
N ALA A 67 -13.48 -7.25 22.96
CA ALA A 67 -13.41 -8.67 23.30
C ALA A 67 -11.99 -9.25 23.21
N VAL A 68 -11.11 -8.68 22.41
CA VAL A 68 -9.76 -9.19 22.16
C VAL A 68 -8.72 -8.06 22.14
N ASP A 69 -7.50 -8.39 22.57
CA ASP A 69 -6.37 -7.48 22.42
C ASP A 69 -6.00 -7.31 20.93
N MET A 70 -5.35 -6.20 20.59
CA MET A 70 -4.84 -5.97 19.24
C MET A 70 -3.89 -7.07 18.76
N ASP A 71 -3.10 -7.64 19.67
CA ASP A 71 -2.10 -8.67 19.37
C ASP A 71 -2.73 -10.00 18.92
N PHE A 72 -3.99 -10.26 19.29
CA PHE A 72 -4.70 -11.49 18.90
C PHE A 72 -4.77 -11.67 17.38
N ASN A 73 -5.00 -10.59 16.63
CA ASN A 73 -5.06 -10.64 15.17
C ASN A 73 -3.71 -10.38 14.49
N ARG A 74 -2.59 -10.30 15.23
CA ARG A 74 -1.27 -10.15 14.62
C ARG A 74 -0.68 -11.52 14.31
N THR A 75 -0.37 -11.73 13.04
CA THR A 75 0.31 -12.93 12.55
C THR A 75 1.74 -12.56 12.22
N LYS A 76 2.68 -13.15 12.95
CA LYS A 76 4.11 -12.96 12.69
C LYS A 76 4.49 -13.65 11.39
N ILE A 77 5.24 -12.94 10.56
CA ILE A 77 5.62 -13.42 9.23
C ILE A 77 6.97 -12.84 8.85
N SER A 78 7.96 -13.71 8.66
CA SER A 78 9.24 -13.34 8.07
C SER A 78 9.09 -13.32 6.56
N GLN A 79 9.59 -12.27 5.92
CA GLN A 79 9.42 -12.05 4.49
C GLN A 79 10.68 -11.43 3.89
N TRP A 80 11.02 -11.87 2.69
CA TRP A 80 11.96 -11.14 1.85
C TRP A 80 11.58 -11.28 0.37
N HIS A 81 11.97 -10.28 -0.42
CA HIS A 81 11.85 -10.36 -1.87
C HIS A 81 13.01 -9.64 -2.56
N PHE A 82 13.27 -10.05 -3.79
CA PHE A 82 14.19 -9.37 -4.71
C PHE A 82 13.59 -9.39 -6.12
N GLN A 83 13.40 -8.19 -6.68
CA GLN A 83 12.72 -7.99 -7.95
C GLN A 83 13.45 -6.97 -8.83
N PRO A 84 14.36 -7.41 -9.72
CA PRO A 84 14.88 -6.57 -10.79
C PRO A 84 13.80 -6.27 -11.85
N SER A 85 13.91 -5.09 -12.47
CA SER A 85 13.00 -4.66 -13.53
C SER A 85 13.67 -3.83 -14.61
N LEU A 86 13.11 -3.88 -15.82
CA LEU A 86 13.41 -2.94 -16.90
C LEU A 86 12.25 -1.95 -17.00
N ILE A 87 12.54 -0.66 -16.83
CA ILE A 87 11.56 0.41 -16.80
C ILE A 87 11.74 1.29 -18.04
N TYR A 88 10.78 1.25 -18.95
CA TYR A 88 10.72 2.13 -20.10
C TYR A 88 10.05 3.46 -19.72
N LYS A 89 10.71 4.59 -19.99
CA LYS A 89 10.15 5.92 -19.75
C LYS A 89 9.89 6.68 -21.05
N THR A 90 8.75 7.36 -21.11
CA THR A 90 8.38 8.29 -22.21
C THR A 90 8.29 9.74 -21.74
N SER A 91 8.49 10.69 -22.66
CA SER A 91 8.42 12.13 -22.33
C SER A 91 7.01 12.60 -21.96
N GLY A 92 5.99 11.78 -22.17
CA GLY A 92 4.58 12.09 -21.91
C GLY A 92 4.08 11.68 -20.53
N ASN A 93 4.97 11.52 -19.54
CA ASN A 93 4.63 10.99 -18.20
C ASN A 93 4.09 9.55 -18.20
N VAL A 94 4.28 8.81 -19.29
CA VAL A 94 3.99 7.38 -19.35
C VAL A 94 5.27 6.60 -19.08
N SER A 95 5.18 5.60 -18.23
CA SER A 95 6.20 4.58 -18.00
C SER A 95 5.59 3.19 -18.11
N ALA A 96 6.38 2.23 -18.54
CA ALA A 96 6.04 0.82 -18.48
C ALA A 96 7.20 0.05 -17.85
N HIS A 97 6.93 -1.10 -17.24
CA HIS A 97 7.97 -1.96 -16.71
C HIS A 97 7.68 -3.43 -16.98
N ILE A 98 8.76 -4.19 -17.00
CA ILE A 98 8.75 -5.66 -16.94
C ILE A 98 9.69 -6.02 -15.80
N ALA A 99 9.23 -6.88 -14.90
CA ALA A 99 9.96 -7.33 -13.73
C ALA A 99 9.91 -8.86 -13.63
N ALA A 100 10.94 -9.42 -13.02
CA ALA A 100 10.98 -10.80 -12.57
C ALA A 100 11.48 -10.80 -11.13
N GLY A 101 10.95 -11.67 -10.29
CA GLY A 101 11.23 -11.64 -8.86
C GLY A 101 11.19 -13.00 -8.19
N VAL A 102 11.83 -13.04 -7.03
CA VAL A 102 11.76 -14.13 -6.06
C VAL A 102 11.30 -13.55 -4.72
N GLU A 103 10.50 -14.32 -4.00
CA GLU A 103 10.03 -13.94 -2.67
C GLU A 103 9.89 -15.17 -1.77
N SER A 104 9.85 -14.95 -0.47
CA SER A 104 9.74 -15.99 0.55
C SER A 104 8.90 -15.47 1.71
N TYR A 105 8.07 -16.35 2.26
CA TYR A 105 7.19 -16.10 3.38
C TYR A 105 7.29 -17.27 4.35
N GLU A 106 7.48 -16.95 5.62
CA GLU A 106 7.50 -17.92 6.71
C GLU A 106 6.61 -17.38 7.83
N VAL A 107 5.46 -18.01 8.02
CA VAL A 107 4.52 -17.64 9.08
C VAL A 107 4.93 -18.36 10.36
N GLU A 108 5.15 -17.60 11.44
CA GLU A 108 5.39 -18.25 12.73
C GLU A 108 4.07 -18.76 13.29
N ASP A 109 4.03 -20.04 13.65
CA ASP A 109 3.00 -20.59 14.51
C ASP A 109 3.18 -20.03 15.93
N PHE A 110 2.24 -19.18 16.36
CA PHE A 110 2.33 -18.43 17.61
C PHE A 110 1.17 -18.73 18.53
N GLU A 111 1.48 -19.21 19.74
CA GLU A 111 0.50 -19.57 20.77
C GLU A 111 -0.45 -18.40 21.08
N ASN A 112 -1.75 -18.66 20.91
CA ASN A 112 -2.90 -17.79 21.15
C ASN A 112 -3.15 -16.69 20.10
N GLY A 113 -2.65 -16.85 18.87
CA GLY A 113 -2.99 -15.99 17.72
C GLY A 113 -4.26 -16.43 16.99
N PHE A 114 -4.96 -15.50 16.34
CA PHE A 114 -6.12 -15.81 15.50
C PHE A 114 -5.77 -16.79 14.36
N ALA A 115 -4.59 -16.64 13.76
CA ALA A 115 -4.14 -17.53 12.67
C ALA A 115 -3.99 -18.99 13.12
N GLU A 116 -3.44 -19.23 14.32
CA GLU A 116 -3.33 -20.57 14.91
C GLU A 116 -4.70 -21.23 15.12
N GLY A 117 -5.71 -20.45 15.55
CA GLY A 117 -7.07 -20.95 15.70
C GLY A 117 -7.81 -21.14 14.38
N PHE A 118 -7.37 -20.48 13.31
CA PHE A 118 -7.99 -20.52 11.99
C PHE A 118 -7.45 -21.65 11.12
N PHE A 119 -6.13 -21.83 11.10
CA PHE A 119 -5.45 -22.89 10.36
C PHE A 119 -5.23 -24.12 11.23
N ASN A 120 -5.12 -25.29 10.60
CA ASN A 120 -4.62 -26.46 11.32
C ASN A 120 -3.11 -26.31 11.58
N ALA A 121 -2.59 -26.75 12.71
CA ALA A 121 -1.15 -26.72 13.02
C ALA A 121 -0.28 -27.44 11.96
N ALA A 122 -0.84 -28.39 11.20
CA ALA A 122 -0.16 -29.07 10.09
C ALA A 122 -0.40 -28.41 8.71
N ASN A 123 -0.95 -27.19 8.67
CA ASN A 123 -1.18 -26.48 7.42
C ASN A 123 0.15 -25.91 6.88
N ASP A 124 0.30 -25.97 5.57
CA ASP A 124 1.47 -25.54 4.81
C ASP A 124 1.73 -24.03 4.89
N VAL A 125 0.75 -23.22 5.30
CA VAL A 125 0.96 -21.78 5.55
C VAL A 125 2.08 -21.50 6.55
N PHE A 126 2.30 -22.42 7.50
CA PHE A 126 3.35 -22.33 8.53
C PHE A 126 4.71 -22.83 8.05
N GLU A 127 4.80 -23.38 6.84
CA GLU A 127 6.06 -23.76 6.23
C GLU A 127 6.67 -22.56 5.50
N ASN A 128 8.00 -22.54 5.41
CA ASN A 128 8.67 -21.51 4.62
C ASN A 128 8.46 -21.79 3.13
N GLN A 129 7.67 -20.93 2.49
CA GLN A 129 7.35 -21.07 1.08
C GLN A 129 8.10 -20.01 0.26
N MET A 130 8.74 -20.47 -0.83
CA MET A 130 9.44 -19.62 -1.80
C MET A 130 8.67 -19.55 -3.10
N TYR A 131 8.64 -18.38 -3.71
CA TYR A 131 7.92 -18.12 -4.95
C TYR A 131 8.83 -17.47 -5.99
N VAL A 132 8.55 -17.78 -7.26
CA VAL A 132 9.09 -17.09 -8.43
C VAL A 132 7.95 -16.46 -9.20
N GLY A 133 8.20 -15.29 -9.78
CA GLY A 133 7.16 -14.60 -10.52
C GLY A 133 7.68 -13.57 -11.51
N GLY A 134 6.75 -13.05 -12.31
CA GLY A 134 6.97 -11.98 -13.25
C GLY A 134 5.81 -10.99 -13.22
N GLU A 135 6.12 -9.73 -13.49
CA GLU A 135 5.14 -8.65 -13.50
C GLU A 135 5.38 -7.71 -14.67
N VAL A 136 4.30 -7.20 -15.25
CA VAL A 136 4.32 -6.09 -16.19
C VAL A 136 3.41 -4.97 -15.69
N GLY A 137 3.81 -3.73 -15.95
CA GLY A 137 2.99 -2.57 -15.60
C GLY A 137 3.07 -1.47 -16.64
N ILE A 138 1.99 -0.71 -16.73
CA ILE A 138 1.94 0.55 -17.48
C ILE A 138 1.29 1.61 -16.60
N HIS A 139 1.90 2.79 -16.57
CA HIS A 139 1.51 3.89 -15.71
C HIS A 139 1.59 5.20 -16.49
N PHE A 140 0.55 6.02 -16.38
CA PHE A 140 0.59 7.44 -16.68
C PHE A 140 0.54 8.20 -15.36
N ASN A 141 1.48 9.11 -15.11
CA ASN A 141 1.49 9.88 -13.88
C ASN A 141 2.05 11.30 -14.07
N ASN A 142 1.15 12.29 -14.16
CA ASN A 142 1.54 13.70 -14.21
C ASN A 142 1.46 14.41 -12.84
N LYS A 143 1.31 13.64 -11.75
CA LYS A 143 1.30 14.18 -10.37
C LYS A 143 2.70 14.53 -9.86
N SER A 144 3.75 14.11 -10.56
CA SER A 144 5.14 14.34 -10.18
C SER A 144 5.44 15.85 -10.09
N GLY A 145 5.93 16.30 -8.93
CA GLY A 145 6.21 17.71 -8.66
C GLY A 145 5.03 18.53 -8.12
N LEU A 146 3.84 17.94 -7.92
CA LEU A 146 2.64 18.63 -7.42
C LEU A 146 2.54 18.75 -5.89
N LEU A 147 3.54 18.27 -5.13
CA LEU A 147 3.55 18.26 -3.65
C LEU A 147 3.29 19.62 -2.98
N SER A 148 3.39 20.73 -3.73
CA SER A 148 3.14 22.08 -3.22
C SER A 148 2.24 22.95 -4.10
N LEU A 149 1.80 22.47 -5.27
CA LEU A 149 1.07 23.29 -6.25
C LEU A 149 -0.30 22.68 -6.56
N PRO A 150 -1.38 23.46 -6.46
CA PRO A 150 -2.72 22.99 -6.80
C PRO A 150 -2.89 22.99 -8.31
N ARG A 151 -2.41 21.93 -8.96
CA ARG A 151 -2.63 21.67 -10.37
C ARG A 151 -3.39 20.37 -10.54
N ARG A 152 -4.05 20.24 -11.68
CA ARG A 152 -4.72 19.00 -12.06
C ARG A 152 -3.69 17.89 -12.17
N GLY A 153 -3.85 16.87 -11.34
CA GLY A 153 -3.01 15.68 -11.32
C GLY A 153 -3.85 14.47 -11.67
N LEU A 154 -3.27 13.55 -12.42
CA LEU A 154 -3.86 12.29 -12.82
C LEU A 154 -2.78 11.21 -12.78
N GLU A 155 -3.14 10.09 -12.17
CA GLU A 155 -2.42 8.84 -12.24
C GLU A 155 -3.40 7.78 -12.71
N LEU A 156 -3.00 7.05 -13.75
CA LEU A 156 -3.67 5.86 -14.23
C LEU A 156 -2.61 4.78 -14.33
N GLY A 157 -2.92 3.57 -13.87
CA GLY A 157 -1.99 2.47 -13.96
C GLY A 157 -2.70 1.14 -13.99
N VAL A 158 -2.07 0.17 -14.62
CA VAL A 158 -2.46 -1.23 -14.54
C VAL A 158 -1.19 -2.04 -14.38
N VAL A 159 -1.19 -2.91 -13.39
CA VAL A 159 -0.15 -3.90 -13.15
C VAL A 159 -0.78 -5.27 -13.30
N ALA A 160 -0.08 -6.19 -13.96
CA ALA A 160 -0.47 -7.58 -14.03
C ALA A 160 0.75 -8.47 -13.79
N GLY A 161 0.56 -9.56 -13.06
CA GLY A 161 1.66 -10.46 -12.74
C GLY A 161 1.20 -11.88 -12.48
N TYR A 162 2.18 -12.76 -12.37
CA TYR A 162 2.02 -14.17 -12.05
C TYR A 162 3.11 -14.59 -11.07
N LYS A 163 2.74 -15.44 -10.11
CA LYS A 163 3.63 -16.02 -9.12
C LYS A 163 3.28 -17.49 -8.94
N GLN A 164 4.29 -18.30 -8.64
CA GLN A 164 4.13 -19.71 -8.30
C GLN A 164 5.15 -20.13 -7.27
N SER A 165 4.79 -21.09 -6.43
CA SER A 165 5.71 -21.78 -5.54
C SER A 165 6.85 -22.41 -6.34
N VAL A 166 8.06 -22.37 -5.76
CA VAL A 166 9.25 -23.05 -6.27
C VAL A 166 9.29 -24.50 -5.80
N ASP A 167 8.79 -24.76 -4.60
CA ASP A 167 8.76 -26.11 -4.05
C ASP A 167 7.58 -26.87 -4.64
N SER A 168 7.84 -28.08 -5.14
CA SER A 168 6.83 -28.97 -5.70
C SER A 168 5.87 -29.53 -4.66
N GLU A 169 6.18 -29.40 -3.37
CA GLU A 169 5.29 -29.79 -2.27
C GLU A 169 4.11 -28.81 -2.11
N PHE A 170 4.25 -27.56 -2.56
CA PHE A 170 3.18 -26.55 -2.56
C PHE A 170 2.67 -26.27 -3.98
N ASP A 171 1.35 -26.27 -4.18
CA ASP A 171 0.72 -26.00 -5.49
C ASP A 171 0.26 -24.53 -5.66
N ASN A 172 0.74 -23.66 -4.77
CA ASN A 172 0.39 -22.25 -4.76
C ASN A 172 0.82 -21.55 -6.05
N GLN A 173 -0.14 -21.00 -6.78
CA GLN A 173 0.03 -20.22 -7.99
C GLN A 173 -1.08 -19.18 -8.11
N LEU A 174 -0.70 -17.95 -8.43
CA LEU A 174 -1.67 -16.88 -8.62
C LEU A 174 -1.28 -15.99 -9.79
N SER A 175 -2.28 -15.55 -10.53
CA SER A 175 -2.16 -14.34 -11.34
C SER A 175 -2.85 -13.18 -10.64
N TYR A 176 -2.43 -11.95 -10.91
CA TYR A 176 -3.12 -10.79 -10.38
C TYR A 176 -3.18 -9.64 -11.39
N ILE A 177 -4.21 -8.80 -11.25
CA ILE A 177 -4.39 -7.57 -12.01
C ILE A 177 -4.77 -6.44 -11.05
N LYS A 178 -4.03 -5.33 -11.08
CA LYS A 178 -4.17 -4.20 -10.17
C LYS A 178 -4.35 -2.88 -10.94
N PRO A 179 -5.57 -2.53 -11.36
CA PRO A 179 -5.84 -1.21 -11.94
C PRO A 179 -5.87 -0.15 -10.84
N THR A 180 -5.33 1.03 -11.15
CA THR A 180 -5.28 2.20 -10.26
C THR A 180 -5.69 3.45 -11.01
N ALA A 181 -6.52 4.27 -10.41
CA ALA A 181 -6.87 5.60 -10.88
C ALA A 181 -6.82 6.60 -9.72
N SER A 182 -6.15 7.73 -9.91
CA SER A 182 -6.10 8.78 -8.90
C SER A 182 -6.08 10.14 -9.56
N PHE A 183 -6.87 11.07 -9.01
CA PHE A 183 -6.90 12.44 -9.50
C PHE A 183 -6.83 13.46 -8.39
N ILE A 184 -6.27 14.62 -8.74
CA ILE A 184 -6.19 15.81 -7.91
C ILE A 184 -6.82 16.93 -8.74
N TYR A 185 -7.90 17.53 -8.24
CA TYR A 185 -8.67 18.55 -8.93
C TYR A 185 -8.82 19.79 -8.03
N PRO A 186 -8.19 20.93 -8.38
CA PRO A 186 -8.44 22.20 -7.70
C PRO A 186 -9.89 22.63 -7.93
N ILE A 187 -10.67 22.76 -6.85
CA ILE A 187 -12.07 23.18 -6.92
C ILE A 187 -12.17 24.69 -7.15
N HIS A 188 -11.21 25.45 -6.63
CA HIS A 188 -11.11 26.90 -6.81
C HIS A 188 -9.84 27.26 -7.58
N GLU A 189 -9.86 28.33 -8.38
CA GLU A 189 -8.73 28.74 -9.23
C GLU A 189 -7.46 29.09 -8.44
N SER A 190 -7.62 29.61 -7.22
CA SER A 190 -6.49 29.81 -6.29
C SER A 190 -5.77 28.51 -5.92
N GLY A 191 -6.49 27.40 -6.05
CA GLY A 191 -6.10 26.08 -5.62
C GLY A 191 -5.95 25.86 -4.11
N LEU A 192 -6.46 26.80 -3.30
CA LEU A 192 -6.60 26.65 -1.85
C LEU A 192 -7.49 25.46 -1.48
N VAL A 193 -8.47 25.13 -2.33
CA VAL A 193 -9.37 23.99 -2.15
C VAL A 193 -9.12 22.98 -3.26
N THR A 194 -8.82 21.74 -2.89
CA THR A 194 -8.50 20.66 -3.83
C THR A 194 -9.22 19.38 -3.42
N LEU A 195 -9.87 18.74 -4.39
CA LEU A 195 -10.38 17.37 -4.25
C LEU A 195 -9.28 16.40 -4.69
N ALA A 196 -8.89 15.47 -3.85
CA ALA A 196 -7.96 14.40 -4.20
C ALA A 196 -8.65 13.05 -3.98
N THR A 197 -8.56 12.15 -4.93
CA THR A 197 -9.11 10.80 -4.77
C THR A 197 -8.21 9.77 -5.42
N LYS A 198 -8.29 8.55 -4.90
CA LYS A 198 -7.62 7.37 -5.42
C LYS A 198 -8.59 6.21 -5.32
N ALA A 199 -8.78 5.51 -6.43
CA ALA A 199 -9.43 4.22 -6.49
C ALA A 199 -8.42 3.17 -6.98
N GLN A 200 -8.47 1.99 -6.41
CA GLN A 200 -7.66 0.84 -6.82
C GLN A 200 -8.47 -0.42 -6.64
N ALA A 201 -8.30 -1.36 -7.56
CA ALA A 201 -8.75 -2.72 -7.40
C ALA A 201 -7.55 -3.66 -7.39
N ASN A 202 -7.71 -4.84 -6.80
CA ASN A 202 -6.78 -5.95 -6.93
C ASN A 202 -7.62 -7.21 -7.17
N PHE A 203 -7.42 -7.83 -8.34
CA PHE A 203 -8.04 -9.09 -8.72
C PHE A 203 -6.97 -10.16 -8.64
N ILE A 204 -7.12 -11.12 -7.74
CA ILE A 204 -6.37 -12.38 -7.75
C ILE A 204 -7.16 -13.36 -8.62
N LEU A 205 -6.44 -14.07 -9.49
CA LEU A 205 -7.00 -15.06 -10.40
C LEU A 205 -6.34 -16.41 -10.09
N GLY A 206 -7.16 -17.41 -9.78
CA GLY A 206 -6.74 -18.72 -9.28
C GLY A 206 -7.05 -18.87 -7.79
N ASP A 207 -7.18 -20.12 -7.37
CA ASP A 207 -7.74 -20.47 -6.05
C ASP A 207 -6.69 -21.08 -5.12
N SER A 208 -5.47 -21.35 -5.61
CA SER A 208 -4.37 -21.90 -4.83
C SER A 208 -3.36 -20.79 -4.48
N TYR A 209 -3.66 -20.04 -3.43
CA TYR A 209 -2.74 -19.04 -2.88
C TYR A 209 -2.96 -18.86 -1.39
N GLU A 210 -1.93 -18.36 -0.71
CA GLU A 210 -1.96 -18.14 0.73
C GLU A 210 -2.54 -16.79 1.11
N PHE A 211 -3.05 -16.66 2.34
CA PHE A 211 -3.70 -15.43 2.81
C PHE A 211 -2.82 -14.17 2.66
N TYR A 212 -1.50 -14.31 2.73
CA TYR A 212 -0.54 -13.21 2.57
C TYR A 212 -0.43 -12.70 1.12
N HIS A 213 -0.99 -13.42 0.14
CA HIS A 213 -1.15 -12.98 -1.25
C HIS A 213 -2.56 -12.45 -1.58
N ALA A 214 -3.51 -12.60 -0.66
CA ALA A 214 -4.88 -12.15 -0.85
C ALA A 214 -4.98 -10.64 -1.15
N ALA A 215 -6.04 -10.25 -1.85
CA ALA A 215 -6.38 -8.85 -2.02
C ALA A 215 -6.92 -8.29 -0.69
N THR A 216 -6.36 -7.16 -0.22
CA THR A 216 -6.70 -6.60 1.09
C THR A 216 -7.30 -5.21 1.02
N VAL A 217 -8.19 -4.92 1.97
CA VAL A 217 -8.67 -3.56 2.29
C VAL A 217 -8.56 -3.34 3.79
N GLY A 218 -8.14 -2.14 4.18
CA GLY A 218 -7.88 -1.75 5.56
C GLY A 218 -6.60 -0.94 5.66
N GLY A 219 -6.52 -0.04 6.64
CA GLY A 219 -5.27 0.64 6.94
C GLY A 219 -5.06 1.97 6.21
N ASN A 220 -3.83 2.47 6.28
CA ASN A 220 -3.50 3.84 5.91
C ASN A 220 -3.62 4.15 4.39
N THR A 221 -3.64 3.12 3.55
CA THR A 221 -3.62 3.24 2.08
C THR A 221 -5.00 3.07 1.44
N SER A 222 -5.98 2.56 2.18
CA SER A 222 -7.35 2.28 1.72
C SER A 222 -8.38 2.78 2.75
N LEU A 223 -8.91 1.92 3.62
CA LEU A 223 -9.89 2.27 4.64
C LEU A 223 -9.23 2.77 5.94
N ARG A 224 -8.99 4.08 6.06
CA ARG A 224 -8.13 4.66 7.12
C ARG A 224 -8.69 4.51 8.54
N GLY A 225 -10.00 4.35 8.69
CA GLY A 225 -10.63 4.06 9.99
C GLY A 225 -10.47 2.61 10.46
N PHE A 226 -10.12 1.67 9.57
CA PHE A 226 -9.96 0.25 9.91
C PHE A 226 -8.50 -0.12 10.12
N ARG A 227 -8.24 -1.24 10.83
CA ARG A 227 -6.90 -1.81 10.98
C ARG A 227 -6.29 -2.16 9.62
N ASN A 228 -4.95 -2.20 9.53
CA ASN A 228 -4.28 -2.65 8.30
C ASN A 228 -4.70 -4.08 7.98
N ASP A 229 -4.89 -4.40 6.70
CA ASP A 229 -5.25 -5.75 6.21
C ASP A 229 -6.50 -6.31 6.90
N ARG A 230 -7.51 -5.47 7.11
CA ARG A 230 -8.71 -5.82 7.87
C ARG A 230 -9.56 -6.86 7.15
N PHE A 231 -9.75 -6.72 5.85
CA PHE A 231 -10.58 -7.60 5.03
C PHE A 231 -9.71 -8.19 3.93
N LEU A 232 -9.78 -9.51 3.77
CA LEU A 232 -9.05 -10.28 2.77
C LEU A 232 -10.04 -10.95 1.82
N GLY A 233 -9.71 -10.96 0.53
CA GLY A 233 -10.39 -11.82 -0.44
C GLY A 233 -9.66 -11.96 -1.76
N GLU A 234 -10.26 -12.65 -2.71
CA GLU A 234 -9.73 -12.82 -4.08
C GLU A 234 -9.77 -11.50 -4.85
N THR A 235 -10.84 -10.73 -4.69
CA THR A 235 -10.94 -9.39 -5.29
C THR A 235 -11.09 -8.36 -4.19
N SER A 236 -10.44 -7.21 -4.36
CA SER A 236 -10.65 -6.03 -3.52
C SER A 236 -10.85 -4.80 -4.38
N PHE A 237 -11.56 -3.83 -3.81
CA PHE A 237 -11.67 -2.49 -4.34
C PHE A 237 -11.74 -1.51 -3.18
N PHE A 238 -11.06 -0.38 -3.34
CA PHE A 238 -11.25 0.76 -2.45
C PHE A 238 -11.21 2.07 -3.23
N GLN A 239 -11.86 3.08 -2.65
CA GLN A 239 -11.78 4.47 -3.04
C GLN A 239 -11.55 5.33 -1.80
N THR A 240 -10.53 6.17 -1.83
CA THR A 240 -10.29 7.21 -0.81
C THR A 240 -10.48 8.57 -1.44
N THR A 241 -11.21 9.46 -0.77
CA THR A 241 -11.49 10.83 -1.25
C THR A 241 -11.21 11.84 -0.15
N ASP A 242 -10.41 12.85 -0.48
CA ASP A 242 -9.97 13.92 0.39
C ASP A 242 -10.40 15.28 -0.17
N LEU A 243 -11.12 16.07 0.62
CA LEU A 243 -11.28 17.51 0.41
C LEU A 243 -10.21 18.24 1.23
N ARG A 244 -9.24 18.84 0.54
CA ARG A 244 -8.10 19.53 1.15
C ARG A 244 -8.28 21.03 1.06
N VAL A 245 -8.19 21.72 2.19
CA VAL A 245 -8.30 23.18 2.30
C VAL A 245 -7.03 23.73 2.92
N CYS A 246 -6.25 24.45 2.13
CA CYS A 246 -5.13 25.27 2.60
C CYS A 246 -5.67 26.65 2.97
N PHE A 247 -5.64 27.02 4.24
CA PHE A 247 -6.19 28.30 4.72
C PHE A 247 -5.12 29.28 5.19
N LEU A 248 -3.86 28.85 5.31
CA LEU A 248 -2.77 29.71 5.75
C LEU A 248 -1.50 29.45 4.93
N GLU A 249 -0.96 30.52 4.34
CA GLU A 249 0.37 30.54 3.73
C GLU A 249 1.25 31.53 4.49
N VAL A 250 2.30 31.04 5.13
CA VAL A 250 3.26 31.86 5.89
C VAL A 250 4.59 31.88 5.13
N ARG A 251 5.02 33.09 4.74
CA ARG A 251 6.38 33.29 4.23
C ARG A 251 7.33 33.41 5.41
N THR A 252 8.14 32.37 5.63
CA THR A 252 9.24 32.44 6.59
C THR A 252 10.52 32.91 5.88
N GLY A 253 11.54 33.29 6.64
CA GLY A 253 12.84 33.70 6.06
C GLY A 253 13.61 32.59 5.34
N PHE A 254 13.14 31.33 5.41
CA PHE A 254 13.81 30.18 4.80
C PHE A 254 12.89 29.44 3.80
N VAL A 255 11.70 29.01 4.24
CA VAL A 255 10.80 28.17 3.43
C VAL A 255 9.34 28.61 3.60
N PRO A 256 8.57 28.84 2.51
CA PRO A 256 7.13 29.07 2.60
C PRO A 256 6.41 27.87 3.24
N LEU A 257 5.61 28.14 4.26
CA LEU A 257 4.79 27.15 4.96
C LEU A 257 3.34 27.24 4.48
N ARG A 258 2.74 26.09 4.20
CA ARG A 258 1.32 25.94 3.93
C ARG A 258 0.70 25.09 5.02
N ILE A 259 -0.33 25.62 5.66
CA ILE A 259 -1.09 24.93 6.70
C ILE A 259 -2.52 24.77 6.21
N GLY A 260 -3.06 23.58 6.41
CA GLY A 260 -4.39 23.24 5.96
C GLY A 260 -5.02 22.10 6.72
N VAL A 261 -6.27 21.83 6.35
CA VAL A 261 -7.05 20.70 6.84
C VAL A 261 -7.50 19.84 5.67
N THR A 262 -7.76 18.57 5.97
CA THR A 262 -8.38 17.62 5.05
C THR A 262 -9.62 17.04 5.71
N GLY A 263 -10.72 16.94 4.98
CA GLY A 263 -11.82 16.02 5.29
C GLY A 263 -11.73 14.82 4.36
N GLY A 264 -11.77 13.61 4.90
CA GLY A 264 -11.58 12.37 4.15
C GLY A 264 -12.77 11.42 4.30
N TYR A 265 -13.08 10.70 3.23
CA TYR A 265 -14.05 9.61 3.19
C TYR A 265 -13.47 8.46 2.37
N ASP A 266 -13.50 7.27 2.94
CA ASP A 266 -12.98 6.05 2.35
C ASP A 266 -14.12 5.03 2.23
N LEU A 267 -14.10 4.27 1.14
CA LEU A 267 -15.06 3.21 0.85
C LEU A 267 -14.27 2.01 0.32
N GLY A 268 -14.61 0.80 0.74
CA GLY A 268 -13.91 -0.39 0.27
C GLY A 268 -14.66 -1.68 0.57
N ARG A 269 -14.25 -2.72 -0.14
CA ARG A 269 -14.88 -4.03 -0.11
C ARG A 269 -13.94 -5.10 -0.66
N VAL A 270 -14.10 -6.33 -0.16
CA VAL A 270 -13.54 -7.54 -0.75
C VAL A 270 -14.63 -8.49 -1.24
N TRP A 271 -14.26 -9.42 -2.13
CA TRP A 271 -15.11 -10.46 -2.68
C TRP A 271 -14.35 -11.77 -2.73
N ASN A 272 -15.08 -12.87 -2.50
CA ASN A 272 -14.63 -14.25 -2.65
C ASN A 272 -15.72 -15.06 -3.36
N GLU A 273 -15.36 -16.07 -4.15
CA GLU A 273 -16.31 -16.88 -4.93
C GLU A 273 -17.49 -17.47 -4.12
N ASN A 274 -17.24 -17.85 -2.87
CA ASN A 274 -18.22 -18.54 -2.01
C ASN A 274 -18.86 -17.63 -0.94
N GLU A 275 -18.82 -16.32 -1.13
CA GLU A 275 -19.35 -15.34 -0.17
C GLU A 275 -20.47 -14.47 -0.79
N ASP A 276 -21.69 -14.54 -0.25
CA ASP A 276 -22.79 -13.63 -0.60
C ASP A 276 -22.87 -12.48 0.41
N SER A 277 -22.03 -11.47 0.20
CA SER A 277 -22.07 -10.22 0.96
C SER A 277 -22.61 -9.09 0.09
N ASN A 278 -23.33 -8.15 0.67
CA ASN A 278 -23.65 -6.85 0.04
C ASN A 278 -23.04 -5.67 0.79
N GLN A 279 -22.23 -5.95 1.81
CA GLN A 279 -21.67 -4.95 2.71
C GLN A 279 -20.54 -4.17 2.03
N TRP A 280 -20.66 -2.85 2.08
CA TRP A 280 -19.56 -1.94 1.82
C TRP A 280 -19.06 -1.40 3.16
N HIS A 281 -17.75 -1.32 3.30
CA HIS A 281 -17.11 -0.77 4.48
C HIS A 281 -16.67 0.66 4.20
N ASP A 282 -16.98 1.57 5.11
CA ASP A 282 -16.64 2.97 4.98
C ASP A 282 -15.97 3.52 6.25
N SER A 283 -15.14 4.54 6.05
CA SER A 283 -14.57 5.31 7.15
C SER A 283 -14.46 6.78 6.77
N TYR A 284 -14.59 7.66 7.74
CA TYR A 284 -14.49 9.09 7.52
C TYR A 284 -13.62 9.73 8.59
N GLY A 285 -13.09 10.90 8.28
CA GLY A 285 -12.20 11.58 9.21
C GLY A 285 -11.64 12.86 8.65
N GLY A 286 -10.57 13.31 9.27
CA GLY A 286 -9.87 14.49 8.81
C GLY A 286 -8.45 14.55 9.33
N SER A 287 -7.68 15.49 8.78
CA SER A 287 -6.33 15.74 9.24
C SER A 287 -5.98 17.23 9.19
N ILE A 288 -5.02 17.62 10.02
CA ILE A 288 -4.32 18.89 9.91
C ILE A 288 -2.96 18.59 9.29
N PHE A 289 -2.57 19.37 8.28
CA PHE A 289 -1.27 19.24 7.65
C PHE A 289 -0.50 20.56 7.66
N ILE A 290 0.82 20.43 7.71
CA ILE A 290 1.78 21.48 7.44
C ILE A 290 2.74 21.01 6.35
N ASN A 291 2.96 21.85 5.36
CA ASN A 291 3.88 21.62 4.26
C ASN A 291 4.84 22.81 4.16
N GLY A 292 6.10 22.58 4.49
CA GLY A 292 7.20 23.52 4.24
C GLY A 292 7.81 23.25 2.87
N PHE A 293 7.07 23.61 1.80
CA PHE A 293 7.46 23.31 0.41
C PHE A 293 7.98 21.86 0.26
N GLN A 294 8.89 21.61 -0.69
CA GLN A 294 9.54 20.31 -0.89
C GLN A 294 10.45 19.89 0.28
N ALA A 295 10.58 20.68 1.37
CA ALA A 295 11.54 20.43 2.45
C ALA A 295 10.97 19.55 3.57
N PHE A 296 9.72 19.77 3.99
CA PHE A 296 9.06 18.90 4.97
C PHE A 296 7.54 18.88 4.83
N THR A 297 6.96 17.77 5.27
CA THR A 297 5.52 17.57 5.41
C THR A 297 5.25 16.96 6.78
N ALA A 298 4.25 17.46 7.50
CA ALA A 298 3.71 16.75 8.65
C ALA A 298 2.18 16.74 8.58
N ASN A 299 1.58 15.64 9.04
CA ASN A 299 0.15 15.40 9.05
C ASN A 299 -0.22 14.68 10.35
N ILE A 300 -1.29 15.14 10.99
CA ILE A 300 -1.98 14.41 12.05
C ILE A 300 -3.44 14.25 11.63
N GLY A 301 -3.91 13.02 11.61
CA GLY A 301 -5.25 12.65 11.19
C GLY A 301 -5.98 11.81 12.23
N TYR A 302 -7.30 11.90 12.21
CA TYR A 302 -8.21 11.08 12.98
C TYR A 302 -9.30 10.54 12.04
N TYR A 303 -9.44 9.23 11.97
CA TYR A 303 -10.40 8.53 11.12
C TYR A 303 -11.19 7.51 11.93
N GLN A 304 -12.49 7.44 11.67
CA GLN A 304 -13.45 6.60 12.38
C GLN A 304 -14.12 5.64 11.40
N SER A 305 -14.30 4.40 11.83
CA SER A 305 -15.15 3.40 11.19
C SER A 305 -16.21 2.90 12.18
N VAL A 306 -17.00 1.91 11.76
CA VAL A 306 -17.94 1.20 12.64
C VAL A 306 -17.25 0.34 13.70
N GLU A 307 -15.98 -0.01 13.50
CA GLU A 307 -15.22 -0.90 14.41
C GLU A 307 -14.27 -0.14 15.33
N ASP A 308 -13.62 0.92 14.84
CA ASP A 308 -12.51 1.55 15.57
C ASP A 308 -12.33 3.03 15.19
N SER A 309 -11.49 3.73 15.94
CA SER A 309 -11.04 5.09 15.67
C SER A 309 -9.52 5.17 15.70
N ARG A 310 -8.92 5.64 14.61
CA ARG A 310 -7.46 5.62 14.41
C ARG A 310 -6.88 7.02 14.35
N ILE A 311 -5.81 7.24 15.10
CA ILE A 311 -4.94 8.42 14.98
C ILE A 311 -3.78 8.06 14.06
N ILE A 312 -3.58 8.85 13.01
CA ILE A 312 -2.51 8.67 12.04
C ILE A 312 -1.59 9.87 12.12
N PHE A 313 -0.31 9.64 12.36
CA PHE A 313 0.72 10.67 12.30
C PHE A 313 1.71 10.35 11.20
N THR A 314 2.05 11.34 10.38
CA THR A 314 3.07 11.19 9.34
C THR A 314 3.91 12.46 9.31
N ALA A 315 5.23 12.31 9.41
CA ALA A 315 6.17 13.39 9.21
C ALA A 315 7.28 12.93 8.26
N GLY A 316 7.59 13.75 7.27
CA GLY A 316 8.61 13.48 6.27
C GLY A 316 9.46 14.71 6.03
N PHE A 317 10.76 14.50 5.87
CA PHE A 317 11.73 15.53 5.51
C PHE A 317 12.40 15.11 4.23
N ARG A 318 12.63 16.07 3.34
CA ARG A 318 13.45 15.87 2.14
C ARG A 318 14.77 16.57 2.36
N PHE A 319 15.85 15.83 2.25
CA PHE A 319 17.22 16.33 2.25
C PHE A 319 17.91 16.00 0.92
#